data_AF-A0A6H0T2E2-F1
#
_entry.id   AF-A0A6H0T2E2-F1
#
_cell.length_a   1.000
_cell.length_b   1.000
_cell.length_c   1.000
_cell.angle_alpha   90.00
_cell.angle_beta   90.00
_cell.angle_gamma   90.00
#
_symmetry.space_group_name_H-M   'P 1'
#
loop_
_entity.id
_entity.type
_entity.pdbx_description
1 polymer ?
#
loop_
_entity_poly.entity_id
_entity_poly.type
_entity_poly.pdbx_seq_one_letter_code
_entity_poly.pdbx_strand_id
1 'polypeptide(L)'
;MKKLSLVVLMSMVMAACTANVYNKQGNAQVVTSKAIGQTKEGKEVVELLVRKDNGEEVVMTREYDAHVTVGSRIHVSEKYDHQDPDLISIRRYEFK
;
A
#
# COMPACT_ATOMS: atom_id res chain seq x y z
N MET A 1 11.59 -30.73 30.33
CA MET A 1 11.03 -29.50 29.72
C MET A 1 11.78 -29.20 28.44
N LYS A 2 11.16 -29.33 27.25
CA LYS A 2 11.63 -28.83 25.93
C LYS A 2 10.69 -29.39 24.84
N LYS A 3 9.47 -28.87 24.73
CA LYS A 3 8.52 -29.22 23.64
C LYS A 3 7.77 -28.00 23.09
N LEU A 4 8.30 -26.79 23.27
CA LEU A 4 7.65 -25.55 22.83
C LEU A 4 8.20 -24.98 21.51
N SER A 5 9.16 -25.64 20.85
CA SER A 5 10.01 -24.92 19.89
C SER A 5 9.67 -25.05 18.40
N LEU A 6 8.75 -25.93 17.97
CA LEU A 6 8.57 -26.18 16.52
C LEU A 6 7.38 -25.42 15.92
N VAL A 7 6.29 -25.27 16.65
CA VAL A 7 5.04 -24.66 16.14
C VAL A 7 5.19 -23.16 15.92
N VAL A 8 5.95 -22.47 16.78
CA VAL A 8 6.23 -21.02 16.65
C VAL A 8 7.14 -20.72 15.45
N LEU A 9 8.03 -21.65 15.09
CA LEU A 9 8.95 -21.46 13.97
C LEU A 9 8.23 -21.56 12.62
N MET A 10 7.21 -22.42 12.51
CA MET A 10 6.44 -22.61 11.28
C MET A 10 5.50 -21.43 10.94
N SER A 11 4.97 -20.72 11.95
CA SER A 11 4.10 -19.56 11.71
C SER A 11 4.86 -18.34 11.18
N MET A 12 6.15 -18.20 11.51
CA MET A 12 6.98 -17.10 10.99
C MET A 12 7.29 -17.26 9.49
N VAL A 13 7.42 -18.49 8.99
CA VAL A 13 7.75 -18.74 7.57
C VAL A 13 6.61 -18.31 6.64
N MET A 14 5.35 -18.51 7.04
CA MET A 14 4.20 -18.11 6.23
C MET A 14 4.02 -16.59 6.15
N ALA A 15 4.28 -15.87 7.24
CA ALA A 15 4.24 -14.40 7.25
C ALA A 15 5.36 -13.78 6.39
N ALA A 16 6.54 -14.40 6.33
CA ALA A 16 7.64 -13.94 5.48
C ALA A 16 7.36 -14.15 3.98
N CYS A 17 6.69 -15.25 3.61
CA CYS A 17 6.34 -15.52 2.22
C CYS A 17 5.26 -14.56 1.69
N THR A 18 4.25 -14.20 2.49
CA THR A 18 3.24 -13.22 2.07
C THR A 18 3.86 -11.83 1.88
N ALA A 19 4.73 -11.39 2.79
CA ALA A 19 5.44 -10.12 2.66
C ALA A 19 6.29 -10.03 1.38
N ASN A 20 6.97 -11.11 1.00
CA ASN A 20 7.79 -11.15 -0.23
C ASN A 20 6.93 -11.09 -1.51
N VAL A 21 5.75 -11.73 -1.51
CA VAL A 21 4.81 -11.66 -2.65
C VAL A 21 4.25 -10.26 -2.81
N TYR A 22 3.81 -9.61 -1.72
CA TYR A 22 3.24 -8.26 -1.79
C TYR A 22 4.28 -7.18 -2.07
N ASN A 23 5.53 -7.36 -1.63
CA ASN A 23 6.61 -6.40 -1.92
C ASN A 23 6.86 -6.29 -3.43
N LYS A 24 6.73 -7.41 -4.16
CA LYS A 24 6.91 -7.50 -5.61
C LYS A 24 5.70 -7.07 -6.45
N GLN A 25 4.53 -6.84 -5.84
CA GLN A 25 3.30 -6.52 -6.58
C GLN A 25 3.11 -5.03 -6.90
N GLY A 26 3.87 -4.14 -6.25
CA GLY A 26 3.86 -2.69 -6.52
C GLY A 26 5.24 -2.19 -6.91
N ASN A 27 5.29 -1.00 -7.50
CA ASN A 27 6.53 -0.28 -7.83
C ASN A 27 6.74 0.97 -6.95
N ALA A 28 5.85 1.19 -5.98
CA ALA A 28 5.94 2.29 -5.04
C ALA A 28 5.28 1.96 -3.69
N GLN A 29 5.60 2.74 -2.67
CA GLN A 29 5.06 2.64 -1.31
C GLN A 29 4.43 3.97 -0.89
N VAL A 30 3.26 3.91 -0.25
CA VAL A 30 2.65 5.07 0.40
C VAL A 30 3.43 5.40 1.68
N VAL A 31 4.03 6.58 1.74
CA VAL A 31 4.82 7.09 2.86
C VAL A 31 3.94 7.87 3.83
N THR A 32 3.08 8.76 3.31
CA THR A 32 2.14 9.53 4.12
C THR A 32 0.77 9.56 3.47
N SER A 33 -0.25 9.78 4.29
CA SER A 33 -1.62 10.02 3.87
C SER A 33 -2.22 11.10 4.77
N LYS A 34 -2.77 12.15 4.16
CA LYS A 34 -3.32 13.30 4.86
C LYS A 34 -4.68 13.66 4.27
N ALA A 35 -5.71 13.74 5.10
CA ALA A 35 -6.99 14.28 4.71
C ALA A 35 -6.86 15.76 4.32
N ILE A 36 -7.35 16.12 3.13
CA ILE A 36 -7.31 17.51 2.63
C ILE A 36 -8.69 18.09 2.36
N GLY A 37 -9.75 17.27 2.34
CA GLY A 37 -11.10 17.77 2.15
C GLY A 37 -12.10 16.66 1.83
N GLN A 38 -13.21 17.06 1.21
CA GLN A 38 -14.25 16.15 0.74
C GLN A 38 -14.68 16.53 -0.68
N THR A 39 -15.11 15.54 -1.47
CA THR A 39 -15.75 15.74 -2.78
C THR A 39 -17.15 16.33 -2.60
N LYS A 40 -17.77 16.78 -3.70
CA LYS A 40 -19.16 17.30 -3.68
C LYS A 40 -20.18 16.25 -3.24
N GLU A 41 -19.83 14.97 -3.39
CA GLU A 41 -20.62 13.81 -2.99
C GLU A 41 -20.34 13.38 -1.53
N GLY A 42 -19.52 14.12 -0.79
CA GLY A 42 -19.22 13.86 0.63
C GLY A 42 -18.16 12.78 0.88
N LYS A 43 -17.39 12.38 -0.14
CA LYS A 43 -16.29 11.42 0.02
C LYS A 43 -15.01 12.12 0.46
N GLU A 44 -14.25 11.51 1.34
CA GLU A 44 -12.97 12.07 1.80
C GLU A 44 -11.92 12.09 0.68
N VAL A 45 -11.19 13.19 0.59
CA VAL A 45 -10.07 13.39 -0.33
C VAL A 45 -8.78 13.44 0.49
N VAL A 46 -7.80 12.64 0.07
CA VAL A 46 -6.50 12.53 0.72
C VAL A 46 -5.37 12.92 -0.22
N GLU A 47 -4.35 13.57 0.35
CA GLU A 47 -3.04 13.76 -0.25
C GLU A 47 -2.12 12.64 0.25
N LEU A 48 -1.54 11.90 -0.69
CA LEU A 48 -0.59 10.83 -0.45
C LEU A 48 0.81 11.28 -0.88
N LEU A 49 1.80 11.04 -0.04
CA LEU A 49 3.20 10.98 -0.47
C LEU A 49 3.53 9.54 -0.79
N VAL A 50 4.01 9.30 -2.00
CA VAL A 50 4.35 7.97 -2.51
C VAL A 50 5.81 7.94 -2.90
N ARG A 51 6.55 6.94 -2.44
CA ARG A 51 7.95 6.71 -2.80
C ARG A 51 8.04 5.52 -3.74
N LYS A 52 8.43 5.78 -4.98
CA LYS A 52 8.74 4.75 -5.98
C LYS A 52 10.00 3.99 -5.60
N ASP A 53 10.15 2.77 -6.11
CA ASP A 53 11.32 1.92 -5.83
C ASP A 53 12.63 2.48 -6.40
N ASN A 54 12.54 3.35 -7.42
CA ASN A 54 13.68 4.09 -7.96
C ASN A 54 14.15 5.25 -7.03
N GLY A 55 13.48 5.47 -5.89
CA GLY A 55 13.78 6.52 -4.92
C GLY A 55 13.07 7.86 -5.18
N GLU A 56 12.32 7.98 -6.27
CA GLU A 56 11.52 9.17 -6.59
C GLU A 56 10.32 9.29 -5.64
N GLU A 57 10.05 10.50 -5.16
CA GLU A 57 8.88 10.79 -4.35
C GLU A 57 7.86 11.59 -5.15
N VAL A 58 6.60 11.19 -5.04
CA VAL A 58 5.48 11.75 -5.79
C VAL A 58 4.36 12.07 -4.82
N VAL A 59 3.84 13.30 -4.89
CA VAL A 59 2.64 13.72 -4.15
C VAL A 59 1.44 13.58 -5.07
N MET A 60 0.38 12.94 -4.57
CA MET A 60 -0.85 12.70 -5.32
C MET A 60 -2.09 12.97 -4.46
N THR A 61 -3.14 13.47 -5.08
CA THR A 61 -4.43 13.71 -4.43
C THR A 61 -5.46 12.78 -5.03
N ARG A 62 -6.23 12.08 -4.19
CA ARG A 62 -7.28 11.15 -4.64
C ARG A 62 -8.39 11.00 -3.61
N GLU A 63 -9.51 10.42 -4.03
CA GLU A 63 -10.51 9.90 -3.08
C GLU A 63 -9.88 8.83 -2.17
N TYR A 64 -10.26 8.86 -0.89
CA TYR A 64 -9.79 7.91 0.11
C TYR A 64 -10.14 6.46 -0.29
N ASP A 65 -9.14 5.59 -0.23
CA ASP A 65 -9.28 4.15 -0.47
C ASP A 65 -8.64 3.39 0.70
N ALA A 66 -9.42 2.54 1.36
CA ALA A 66 -8.97 1.74 2.51
C ALA A 66 -7.80 0.79 2.18
N HIS A 67 -7.57 0.48 0.90
CA HIS A 67 -6.46 -0.36 0.45
C HIS A 67 -5.15 0.43 0.24
N VAL A 68 -5.25 1.77 0.15
CA VAL A 68 -4.13 2.69 -0.08
C VAL A 68 -3.79 3.41 1.24
N THR A 69 -3.34 2.65 2.22
CA THR A 69 -2.92 3.16 3.54
C THR A 69 -1.41 3.31 3.62
N VAL A 70 -0.92 4.02 4.64
CA VAL A 70 0.52 4.17 4.88
C VAL A 70 1.19 2.80 5.00
N GLY A 71 2.26 2.60 4.23
CA GLY A 71 2.97 1.32 4.13
C GLY A 71 2.43 0.37 3.05
N SER A 72 1.27 0.66 2.44
CA SER A 72 0.78 -0.11 1.29
C SER A 72 1.72 0.01 0.09
N ARG A 73 1.86 -1.11 -0.63
CA ARG A 73 2.49 -1.15 -1.95
C ARG A 73 1.42 -0.84 -2.99
N ILE A 74 1.79 -0.02 -3.97
CA ILE A 74 0.89 0.44 -5.05
C ILE A 74 1.64 0.45 -6.38
N HIS A 75 0.89 0.48 -7.48
CA HIS A 75 1.47 0.70 -8.80
C HIS A 75 1.23 2.16 -9.21
N VAL A 76 2.30 2.89 -9.46
CA VAL A 76 2.28 4.24 -10.03
C VAL A 76 2.74 4.12 -11.49
N SER A 77 1.95 4.63 -12.42
CA SER A 77 2.33 4.68 -13.84
C SER A 77 3.67 5.43 -14.04
N GLU A 78 4.43 5.05 -15.08
CA GLU A 78 5.67 5.78 -15.43
C GLU A 78 5.36 7.19 -15.94
N LYS A 79 4.23 7.35 -16.62
CA LYS A 79 3.67 8.65 -17.02
C LYS A 79 2.73 9.10 -15.91
N TYR A 80 3.29 9.80 -14.93
CA TYR A 80 2.50 10.39 -13.86
C TYR A 80 1.93 11.73 -14.37
N ASP A 81 0.67 11.71 -14.79
CA ASP A 81 -0.06 12.86 -15.33
C ASP A 81 -0.94 13.53 -14.25
N HIS A 82 -0.72 13.18 -12.96
CA HIS A 82 -1.48 13.64 -11.80
C HIS A 82 -2.97 13.27 -11.83
N GLN A 83 -3.33 12.13 -12.43
CA GLN A 83 -4.72 11.67 -12.50
C GLN A 83 -4.94 10.43 -11.62
N ASP A 84 -6.16 10.27 -11.07
CA ASP A 84 -6.59 9.08 -10.31
C ASP A 84 -6.23 7.71 -10.97
N PRO A 85 -6.34 7.51 -12.31
CA PRO A 85 -5.92 6.25 -12.95
C PRO A 85 -4.41 5.98 -12.92
N ASP A 86 -3.58 6.96 -12.54
CA ASP A 86 -2.13 6.80 -12.44
C ASP A 86 -1.73 5.92 -11.25
N LEU A 87 -2.66 5.67 -10.31
CA LEU A 87 -2.45 4.83 -9.14
C LEU A 87 -3.39 3.62 -9.16
N ILE A 88 -2.83 2.44 -9.44
CA ILE A 88 -3.55 1.18 -9.28
C ILE A 88 -3.32 0.65 -7.85
N SER A 89 -4.39 0.68 -7.05
CA SER A 89 -4.40 0.09 -5.71
C SER A 89 -4.24 -1.43 -5.80
N ILE A 90 -3.28 -1.99 -5.07
CA ILE A 90 -3.18 -3.45 -4.91
C ILE A 90 -4.16 -3.84 -3.82
N ARG A 91 -5.26 -4.50 -4.20
CA ARG A 91 -6.20 -5.04 -3.22
C ARG A 91 -5.49 -6.15 -2.46
N ARG A 92 -5.17 -5.90 -1.19
CA ARG A 92 -4.82 -6.99 -0.28
C ARG A 92 -6.05 -7.88 -0.16
N TYR A 93 -5.91 -9.18 -0.45
CA TYR A 93 -6.96 -10.14 -0.12
C TYR A 93 -7.22 -10.03 1.38
N GLU A 94 -8.41 -9.57 1.76
CA GLU A 94 -8.90 -9.70 3.12
C GLU A 94 -8.95 -11.19 3.42
N PHE A 95 -8.01 -11.69 4.22
CA PHE A 95 -8.19 -13.00 4.84
C PHE A 95 -9.38 -12.84 5.80
N LYS A 96 -10.56 -13.27 5.34
CA LYS A 96 -11.72 -13.51 6.20
C LYS A 96 -11.45 -14.67 7.14
#